data_AF-A0A927SE01-F1
#
_entry.id   AF-A0A927SE01-F1
#
_cell.length_a   1.000
_cell.length_b   1.000
_cell.length_c   1.000
_cell.angle_alpha   90.00
_cell.angle_beta   90.00
_cell.angle_gamma   90.00
#
_symmetry.space_group_name_H-M   'P 1'
#
loop_
_entity.id
_entity.type
_entity.pdbx_description
1 polymer ?
#
loop_
_entity_poly.entity_id
_entity_poly.type
_entity_poly.pdbx_seq_one_letter_code
_entity_poly.pdbx_strand_id
1 'polypeptide(L)' 'MKAVDKYVKNNYDSFLVRVPKGRKETIEECAKVQGESVNGLLNRLLREVAGMSEEEWKKNPDDG' A
#
# COMPACT_ATOMS: atom_id res chain seq x y z
N MET A 1 -0.14 22.91 -15.18
CA MET A 1 -0.33 21.75 -14.28
C MET A 1 -0.34 20.47 -15.12
N LYS A 2 0.83 19.87 -15.39
CA LYS A 2 0.96 18.57 -16.10
C LYS A 2 2.10 17.69 -15.53
N ALA A 3 2.67 18.10 -14.39
CA ALA A 3 3.84 17.44 -13.81
C ALA A 3 3.46 16.44 -12.71
N VAL A 4 2.37 16.66 -11.97
CA VAL A 4 2.03 15.85 -10.78
C VAL A 4 1.56 14.44 -11.17
N ASP A 5 0.80 14.30 -12.27
CA ASP A 5 0.37 13.00 -12.81
C ASP A 5 1.53 12.09 -13.25
N LYS A 6 2.66 12.68 -13.70
CA LYS A 6 3.83 11.90 -14.12
C LYS A 6 4.60 11.33 -12.93
N TYR A 7 4.63 12.03 -11.80
CA TYR A 7 5.37 11.58 -10.61
C TYR A 7 4.67 10.46 -9.83
N VAL A 8 3.33 10.47 -9.75
CA VAL A 8 2.59 9.46 -8.98
C VAL A 8 2.54 8.13 -9.73
N LYS A 9 2.41 8.16 -11.06
CA LYS A 9 2.25 6.96 -11.89
C LYS A 9 3.54 6.17 -12.09
N ASN A 10 4.69 6.82 -11.92
CA ASN A 10 6.00 6.22 -12.11
C ASN A 10 6.55 5.55 -10.83
N ASN A 11 6.07 5.99 -9.67
CA ASN A 11 6.64 5.61 -8.37
C ASN A 11 5.73 4.70 -7.53
N TYR A 12 4.49 4.45 -7.95
CA TYR A 12 3.54 3.65 -7.18
C TYR A 12 2.67 2.77 -8.07
N ASP A 13 2.75 1.46 -7.87
CA ASP A 13 1.77 0.51 -8.40
C ASP A 13 0.45 0.62 -7.65
N SER A 14 -0.61 1.01 -8.35
CA SER A 14 -1.97 1.08 -7.81
C SER A 14 -2.76 -0.16 -8.19
N PHE A 15 -3.23 -0.94 -7.20
CA PHE A 15 -4.07 -2.11 -7.44
C PHE A 15 -5.46 -1.95 -6.79
N LEU A 16 -6.50 -2.38 -7.50
CA LEU A 16 -7.87 -2.37 -6.98
C LEU A 16 -8.11 -3.65 -6.16
N VAL A 17 -8.30 -3.51 -4.85
CA VAL A 17 -8.67 -4.64 -3.98
C VAL A 17 -10.19 -4.74 -3.86
N ARG A 18 -10.76 -5.89 -4.28
CA ARG A 18 -12.17 -6.21 -4.06
C ARG A 18 -12.30 -7.08 -2.81
N VAL A 19 -12.86 -6.51 -1.76
CA VAL A 19 -13.18 -7.24 -0.52
C VAL A 19 -14.70 -7.50 -0.44
N PRO A 20 -15.13 -8.58 0.22
CA PRO A 20 -16.54 -8.82 0.48
C PRO A 20 -17.18 -7.66 1.25
N LYS A 21 -18.46 -7.39 0.98
CA LYS A 21 -19.20 -6.31 1.67
C LYS A 21 -19.15 -6.52 3.19
N GLY A 22 -18.86 -5.47 3.93
CA GLY A 22 -18.69 -5.49 5.40
C GLY A 22 -17.27 -5.78 5.88
N ARG A 23 -16.40 -6.39 5.07
CA ARG A 23 -15.00 -6.64 5.46
C ARG A 23 -14.10 -5.41 5.37
N LYS A 24 -14.48 -4.43 4.54
CA LYS A 24 -13.80 -3.13 4.47
C LYS A 24 -13.74 -2.44 5.84
N GLU A 25 -14.87 -2.44 6.55
CA GLU A 25 -14.99 -1.81 7.88
C GLU A 25 -14.09 -2.51 8.91
N THR A 26 -14.01 -3.84 8.87
CA THR A 26 -13.07 -4.61 9.69
C THR A 26 -11.61 -4.22 9.40
N ILE A 27 -11.24 -4.02 8.14
CA ILE A 27 -9.89 -3.60 7.75
C ILE A 27 -9.60 -2.17 8.24
N GLU A 28 -10.58 -1.26 8.12
CA GLU A 28 -10.49 0.12 8.60
C GLU A 28 -10.32 0.17 10.13
N GLU A 29 -11.10 -0.61 10.87
CA GLU A 29 -10.98 -0.77 12.32
C GLU A 29 -9.62 -1.36 12.73
N CYS A 30 -9.17 -2.44 12.06
CA CYS A 30 -7.85 -3.03 12.30
C CYS A 30 -6.71 -2.05 12.08
N ALA A 31 -6.80 -1.21 11.05
CA ALA A 31 -5.81 -0.18 10.76
C ALA A 31 -5.83 0.90 11.86
N LYS A 32 -7.03 1.36 12.26
CA LYS A 32 -7.23 2.36 13.31
C LYS A 32 -6.69 1.89 14.67
N VAL A 33 -6.93 0.63 15.05
CA VAL A 33 -6.42 0.02 16.29
C VAL A 33 -4.89 -0.04 16.28
N GLN A 34 -4.28 -0.29 15.12
CA GLN A 34 -2.82 -0.28 14.96
C GLN A 34 -2.23 1.13 14.83
N GLY A 35 -3.06 2.18 14.72
CA GLY A 35 -2.60 3.54 14.45
C GLY A 35 -2.02 3.71 13.03
N GLU A 36 -2.32 2.80 12.11
CA GLU A 36 -1.87 2.84 10.73
C GLU A 36 -3.03 3.18 9.78
N SER A 37 -2.71 3.67 8.58
CA SER A 37 -3.70 3.77 7.51
C SER A 37 -4.00 2.39 6.92
N VAL A 38 -5.17 2.20 6.32
CA VAL A 38 -5.52 0.94 5.61
C VAL A 38 -4.44 0.56 4.60
N ASN A 39 -3.92 1.53 3.86
CA ASN A 39 -2.83 1.33 2.91
C ASN A 39 -1.51 0.88 3.60
N GLY A 40 -1.20 1.45 4.76
CA GLY A 40 -0.03 1.07 5.56
C GLY A 40 -0.15 -0.36 6.07
N LEU A 41 -1.32 -0.71 6.61
CA LEU A 41 -1.62 -2.08 7.07
C LEU A 41 -1.50 -3.08 5.92
N LEU A 42 -2.10 -2.81 4.76
CA LEU A 42 -2.01 -3.69 3.60
C LEU A 42 -0.55 -3.85 3.13
N ASN A 43 0.20 -2.75 3.03
CA ASN A 43 1.61 -2.80 2.66
C ASN A 43 2.47 -3.56 3.68
N ARG A 44 2.18 -3.42 4.98
CA ARG A 44 2.86 -4.17 6.04
C ARG A 44 2.58 -5.67 5.95
N LEU A 45 1.31 -6.05 5.79
CA LEU A 45 0.90 -7.44 5.66
C LEU A 45 1.47 -8.08 4.38
N LEU A 46 1.41 -7.38 3.24
CA LEU A 46 1.97 -7.86 1.98
C LEU A 46 3.48 -8.05 2.08
N ARG A 47 4.19 -7.10 2.67
CA ARG A 47 5.63 -7.19 2.92
C ARG A 47 5.98 -8.38 3.81
N GLU A 48 5.26 -8.55 4.90
CA GLU A 48 5.47 -9.64 5.86
C GLU A 48 5.23 -11.01 5.21
N VAL A 49 4.16 -11.15 4.43
CA VAL A 49 3.86 -12.39 3.68
C VAL A 49 4.87 -12.64 2.57
N ALA A 50 5.36 -11.60 1.89
CA ALA A 50 6.38 -11.71 0.87
C ALA A 50 7.79 -11.97 1.45
N GLY A 51 7.97 -11.90 2.77
CA GLY A 51 9.27 -12.03 3.42
C GLY A 51 10.26 -10.93 3.04
N MET A 52 9.76 -9.77 2.60
CA MET A 52 10.58 -8.66 2.13
C MET A 52 10.92 -7.71 3.27
N SER A 53 12.14 -7.16 3.27
CA SER A 53 12.50 -6.06 4.17
C SER A 53 11.80 -4.76 3.76
N GLU A 54 11.64 -3.80 4.69
CA GLU A 54 11.08 -2.48 4.37
C GLU A 54 11.85 -1.76 3.27
N GLU A 55 13.16 -1.97 3.23
CA GLU A 55 14.08 -1.36 2.26
C GLU A 55 13.82 -1.87 0.84
N GLU A 56 13.63 -3.19 0.69
CA GLU A 56 13.29 -3.83 -0.59
C GLU A 56 11.88 -3.43 -1.04
N TRP A 57 10.93 -3.35 -0.10
CA TRP A 57 9.54 -2.98 -0.38
C TRP A 57 9.36 -1.50 -0.79
N LYS A 58 10.24 -0.62 -0.30
CA LYS A 58 10.24 0.81 -0.64
C LYS A 58 11.11 1.14 -1.86
N LYS A 59 11.86 0.17 -2.39
CA LYS A 59 12.76 0.39 -3.52
C LYS A 59 11.95 0.49 -4.81
N ASN A 60 11.86 1.70 -5.36
CA ASN A 60 11.26 1.87 -6.67
C ASN A 60 12.18 1.26 -7.74
N PRO A 61 11.67 0.42 -8.64
CA PRO A 61 12.46 -0.16 -9.71
C PRO A 61 12.92 0.86 -10.77
N ASP A 62 12.42 2.10 -10.71
CA ASP A 62 12.72 3.21 -11.65
C ASP A 62 13.82 4.18 -11.14
N ASP A 63 14.40 3.94 -9.96
CA ASP A 63 15.54 4.71 -9.41
C ASP A 63 16.90 4.23 -10.01
N GLY A 64 16.89 3.77 -11.28
CA GLY A 64 18.03 3.22 -12.01
C GLY A 64 18.21 3.83 -13.39
#